data_AF-A0A924EI67-F1
#
_entry.id   AF-A0A924EI67-F1
#
_cell.length_a   1.000
_cell.length_b   1.000
_cell.length_c   1.000
_cell.angle_alpha   90.00
_cell.angle_beta   90.00
_cell.angle_gamma   90.00
#
_symmetry.space_group_name_H-M   'P 1'
#
loop_
_entity.id
_entity.type
_entity.pdbx_description
1 polymer ?
#
loop_
_entity_poly.entity_id
_entity_poly.type
_entity_poly.pdbx_seq_one_letter_code
_entity_poly.pdbx_strand_id
1 'polypeptide(L)'
;ASLRLPKEYAAQLFITPNHLNAVCHQLLGKAAGEVIRDRVLLEIKRLLVNVDITVSGIAAQLNFPDNSYFSKFFKKYEGSTPEDFRKTYKIITKEI
;
A
#
# COMPACT_ATOMS: atom_id res chain seq x y z
N ALA A 1 -12.42 3.42 -5.43
CA ALA A 1 -11.69 4.39 -4.57
C ALA A 1 -10.77 3.61 -3.65
N SER A 2 -9.46 3.88 -3.66
CA SER A 2 -8.54 3.30 -2.68
C SER A 2 -8.53 4.22 -1.46
N LEU A 3 -9.21 3.81 -0.39
CA LEU A 3 -9.25 4.53 0.89
C LEU A 3 -7.85 4.50 1.50
N ARG A 4 -7.35 5.65 1.96
CA ARG A 4 -5.98 5.73 2.51
C ARG A 4 -5.87 6.56 3.78
N LEU A 5 -6.90 7.35 4.09
CA LEU A 5 -6.90 8.22 5.25
C LEU A 5 -7.78 7.59 6.35
N PRO A 6 -7.36 7.66 7.62
CA PRO A 6 -8.17 7.17 8.73
C PRO A 6 -9.60 7.72 8.74
N LYS A 7 -9.80 8.99 8.32
CA LYS A 7 -11.13 9.61 8.25
C LYS A 7 -12.08 8.92 7.27
N GLU A 8 -11.57 8.37 6.17
CA GLU A 8 -12.39 7.71 5.15
C GLU A 8 -12.87 6.36 5.67
N TYR A 9 -11.98 5.60 6.32
CA TYR A 9 -12.34 4.35 6.99
C TYR A 9 -13.28 4.58 8.17
N ALA A 10 -13.03 5.59 8.99
CA ALA A 10 -13.88 5.94 10.11
C ALA A 10 -15.30 6.28 9.65
N ALA A 11 -15.43 7.04 8.56
CA ALA A 11 -16.72 7.36 7.96
C ALA A 11 -17.48 6.10 7.49
N GLN A 12 -16.81 5.14 6.85
CA GLN A 12 -17.44 3.88 6.43
C GLN A 12 -17.84 2.96 7.59
N LEU A 13 -17.12 3.05 8.70
CA LEU A 13 -17.38 2.30 9.92
C LEU A 13 -18.37 3.03 10.85
N PHE A 14 -18.85 4.21 10.47
CA PHE A 14 -19.74 5.05 11.28
C PHE A 14 -19.16 5.40 12.67
N ILE A 15 -17.84 5.64 12.72
CA ILE A 15 -17.11 6.02 13.93
C ILE A 15 -16.27 7.28 13.69
N THR A 16 -15.72 7.84 14.76
CA THR A 16 -14.78 8.96 14.65
C THR A 16 -13.36 8.46 14.30
N PRO A 17 -12.54 9.29 13.62
CA PRO A 17 -11.13 8.94 13.35
C PRO A 17 -10.34 8.67 14.64
N ASN A 18 -10.66 9.38 15.73
CA ASN A 18 -10.04 9.18 17.04
C ASN A 18 -10.40 7.81 17.62
N HIS A 19 -11.67 7.39 17.50
CA HIS A 19 -12.09 6.08 17.94
C HIS A 19 -11.41 4.97 17.11
N LEU A 20 -11.37 5.11 15.79
CA LEU A 20 -10.63 4.18 14.92
C LEU A 20 -9.16 4.07 15.36
N ASN A 21 -8.51 5.20 15.63
CA ASN A 21 -7.11 5.20 16.07
C ASN A 21 -6.93 4.51 17.43
N ALA A 22 -7.82 4.77 18.39
CA ALA A 22 -7.79 4.12 19.71
C ALA A 22 -7.94 2.59 19.59
N VAL A 23 -8.88 2.12 18.75
CA VAL A 23 -9.08 0.69 18.48
C VAL A 23 -7.84 0.06 17.84
N CYS A 24 -7.23 0.71 16.84
CA CYS A 24 -6.01 0.22 16.22
C CYS A 24 -4.83 0.11 17.22
N HIS A 25 -4.67 1.10 18.11
CA HIS A 25 -3.65 1.02 19.15
C HIS A 25 -3.92 -0.12 20.13
N GLN A 26 -5.17 -0.28 20.58
CA GLN A 26 -5.55 -1.31 21.54
C GLN A 26 -5.36 -2.73 20.99
N LEU A 27 -5.75 -2.96 19.74
CA LEU A 27 -5.77 -4.31 19.16
C LEU A 27 -4.48 -4.68 18.42
N LEU A 28 -3.79 -3.70 17.83
CA LEU A 28 -2.65 -3.92 16.93
C LEU A 28 -1.37 -3.21 17.38
N GLY A 29 -1.42 -2.39 18.43
CA GLY A 29 -0.28 -1.60 18.90
C GLY A 29 0.17 -0.50 17.94
N LYS A 30 -0.64 -0.16 16.92
CA LYS A 30 -0.29 0.76 15.83
C LYS A 30 -1.34 1.85 15.64
N ALA A 31 -0.92 3.02 15.18
CA ALA A 31 -1.85 4.05 14.75
C ALA A 31 -2.66 3.57 13.53
N ALA A 32 -3.91 4.00 13.39
CA ALA A 32 -4.77 3.65 12.26
C ALA A 32 -4.13 4.01 10.91
N GLY A 33 -3.47 5.16 10.85
CA GLY A 33 -2.74 5.62 9.67
C GLY A 33 -1.49 4.78 9.33
N GLU A 34 -0.96 4.01 10.27
CA GLU A 34 0.09 3.01 9.99
C GLU A 34 -0.53 1.71 9.47
N VAL A 35 -1.59 1.22 10.12
CA VAL A 35 -2.31 0.02 9.69
C VAL A 35 -2.78 0.14 8.24
N ILE A 36 -3.40 1.28 7.88
CA ILE A 36 -3.85 1.53 6.51
C ILE A 36 -2.66 1.55 5.54
N ARG A 37 -1.55 2.17 5.93
CA ARG A 37 -0.33 2.23 5.13
C ARG A 37 0.25 0.85 4.86
N ASP A 38 0.35 0.03 5.90
CA ASP A 38 0.85 -1.35 5.82
C ASP A 38 -0.03 -2.17 4.86
N ARG A 39 -1.35 -1.98 4.90
CA ARG A 39 -2.30 -2.63 3.97
C ARG A 39 -2.11 -2.16 2.54
N VAL A 40 -1.93 -0.86 2.30
CA VAL A 40 -1.64 -0.32 0.97
C VAL A 40 -0.29 -0.84 0.45
N LEU A 41 0.75 -0.85 1.29
CA LEU A 41 2.07 -1.33 0.93
C LEU A 41 2.04 -2.82 0.56
N LEU A 42 1.34 -3.65 1.35
CA LEU A 42 1.16 -5.07 1.09
C LEU A 42 0.48 -5.31 -0.27
N GLU A 43 -0.54 -4.52 -0.60
CA GLU A 43 -1.24 -4.65 -1.88
C GLU A 43 -0.33 -4.29 -3.06
N ILE A 44 0.48 -3.23 -2.93
CA ILE A 44 1.46 -2.87 -3.96
C ILE A 44 2.45 -4.02 -4.17
N LYS A 45 2.98 -4.62 -3.10
CA LYS A 45 3.91 -5.76 -3.20
C LYS A 45 3.28 -6.92 -3.96
N ARG A 46 2.04 -7.28 -3.65
CA ARG A 46 1.31 -8.36 -4.35
C ARG A 46 1.17 -8.09 -5.84
N LEU A 47 0.81 -6.86 -6.21
CA LEU A 47 0.70 -6.47 -7.61
C LEU A 47 2.06 -6.43 -8.32
N LEU A 48 3.13 -6.04 -7.63
CA LEU A 48 4.47 -6.00 -8.21
C LEU A 48 5.04 -7.37 -8.55
N VAL A 49 4.62 -8.42 -7.85
CA VAL A 49 4.96 -9.82 -8.15
C VAL A 49 4.27 -10.30 -9.44
N ASN A 50 3.13 -9.70 -9.81
CA ASN A 50 2.49 -9.98 -11.09
C ASN A 50 3.25 -9.28 -12.24
N VAL A 51 3.76 -10.06 -13.18
CA VAL A 51 4.61 -9.60 -14.29
C VAL A 51 3.84 -8.89 -15.41
N ASP A 52 2.53 -9.09 -15.50
CA ASP A 52 1.70 -8.59 -16.60
C ASP A 52 1.24 -7.13 -16.40
N ILE A 53 1.36 -6.61 -15.17
CA ILE A 53 0.94 -5.25 -14.84
C ILE A 53 2.17 -4.34 -14.82
N THR A 54 2.16 -3.22 -15.54
CA THR A 54 3.27 -2.25 -15.46
C THR A 54 3.29 -1.53 -14.11
N VAL A 55 4.45 -1.04 -13.67
CA VAL A 55 4.54 -0.23 -12.43
C VAL A 55 3.60 0.97 -12.50
N SER A 56 3.51 1.61 -13.66
CA SER A 56 2.58 2.73 -13.89
C SER A 56 1.12 2.31 -13.86
N GLY A 57 0.81 1.11 -14.36
CA GLY A 57 -0.54 0.53 -14.27
C GLY A 57 -0.97 0.29 -12.82
N ILE A 58 -0.06 -0.18 -11.97
CA ILE A 58 -0.32 -0.37 -10.53
C ILE A 58 -0.61 0.98 -9.85
N ALA A 59 0.21 2.00 -10.14
CA ALA A 59 -0.01 3.33 -9.59
C ALA A 59 -1.39 3.89 -9.96
N ALA A 60 -1.80 3.73 -11.22
CA ALA A 60 -3.11 4.14 -11.71
C ALA A 60 -4.25 3.33 -11.07
N GLN A 61 -4.15 2.00 -11.01
CA GLN A 61 -5.15 1.10 -10.42
C GLN A 61 -5.41 1.44 -8.95
N LEU A 62 -4.35 1.74 -8.21
CA LEU A 62 -4.48 2.14 -6.82
C LEU A 62 -4.92 3.59 -6.66
N ASN A 63 -4.99 4.40 -7.71
CA ASN A 63 -5.31 5.84 -7.66
C ASN A 63 -4.24 6.64 -6.89
N PHE A 64 -2.96 6.41 -7.17
CA PHE A 64 -1.92 7.35 -6.78
C PHE A 64 -1.99 8.58 -7.71
N PRO A 65 -1.73 9.80 -7.20
CA PRO A 65 -1.79 11.02 -8.02
C PRO A 65 -0.90 10.98 -9.26
N ASP A 66 0.28 10.39 -9.11
CA ASP A 66 1.25 10.20 -10.19
C ASP A 66 2.26 9.08 -9.84
N ASN A 67 3.04 8.68 -10.84
CA ASN A 67 4.06 7.64 -10.72
C ASN A 67 5.23 8.02 -9.80
N SER A 68 5.55 9.30 -9.71
CA SER A 68 6.63 9.81 -8.84
C SER A 68 6.23 9.70 -7.38
N TYR A 69 5.02 10.12 -7.03
CA TYR A 69 4.45 10.00 -5.70
C TYR A 69 4.30 8.53 -5.28
N PHE A 70 3.84 7.67 -6.19
CA PHE A 70 3.81 6.22 -5.96
C PHE A 70 5.21 5.65 -5.66
N SER A 71 6.19 5.95 -6.51
CA SER A 71 7.56 5.42 -6.36
C SER A 71 8.22 5.91 -5.07
N LYS A 72 8.02 7.19 -4.72
CA LYS A 72 8.49 7.77 -3.45
C LYS A 72 7.81 7.14 -2.24
N PHE A 73 6.49 6.94 -2.30
CA PHE A 73 5.74 6.26 -1.25
C PHE A 73 6.28 4.85 -1.02
N PHE A 74 6.40 4.06 -2.08
CA PHE A 74 6.87 2.68 -1.98
C PHE A 74 8.30 2.62 -1.45
N LYS A 75 9.23 3.41 -2.02
CA LYS A 75 10.62 3.47 -1.56
C LYS A 75 10.74 3.90 -0.11
N LYS A 76 9.92 4.85 0.34
CA LYS A 76 9.93 5.32 1.74
C LYS A 76 9.62 4.21 2.73
N TYR A 77 8.69 3.30 2.41
CA TYR A 77 8.23 2.28 3.34
C TYR A 77 8.82 0.89 3.10
N GLU A 78 9.29 0.60 1.88
CA GLU A 78 9.95 -0.66 1.55
C GLU A 78 11.47 -0.59 1.54
N GLY A 79 12.04 0.59 1.32
CA GLY A 79 13.48 0.79 1.19
C GLY A 79 14.01 0.64 -0.24
N SER A 80 13.29 -0.02 -1.15
CA SER A 80 13.65 -0.19 -2.56
C SER A 80 12.64 0.47 -3.51
N THR A 81 13.03 0.71 -4.76
CA THR A 81 12.06 1.17 -5.77
C THR A 81 11.08 0.03 -6.16
N PRO A 82 9.90 0.35 -6.71
CA PRO A 82 8.98 -0.67 -7.20
C PRO A 82 9.60 -1.59 -8.26
N GLU A 83 10.40 -1.03 -9.17
CA GLU A 83 11.10 -1.79 -10.22
C GLU A 83 12.17 -2.73 -9.62
N ASP A 84 12.95 -2.25 -8.66
CA ASP A 84 13.97 -3.08 -8.00
C ASP A 84 13.32 -4.22 -7.21
N PHE A 85 12.22 -3.92 -6.49
CA PHE A 85 11.45 -4.94 -5.78
C PHE A 85 10.91 -6.01 -6.73
N ARG A 86 10.34 -5.60 -7.88
CA ARG A 86 9.83 -6.52 -8.90
C ARG A 86 10.90 -7.43 -9.48
N LYS A 87 12.11 -6.92 -9.72
CA LYS A 87 13.22 -7.72 -10.27
C LYS A 87 13.59 -8.89 -9.36
N THR A 88 13.48 -8.72 -8.04
CA THR A 88 13.73 -9.80 -7.06
C THR A 88 12.82 -11.02 -7.27
N TYR A 89 11.59 -10.83 -7.76
CA TYR A 89 10.62 -11.91 -7.96
C TYR A 89 10.54 -12.43 -9.41
N LYS A 90 10.96 -11.64 -10.40
CA LYS A 90 11.02 -12.07 -11.82
C LYS A 90 11.99 -13.23 -12.06
N ILE A 91 12.96 -13.43 -11.17
CA ILE A 91 13.92 -14.54 -11.27
C ILE A 91 13.22 -15.87 -10.95
N ILE A 92 12.30 -15.87 -9.99
CA ILE A 92 11.64 -17.08 -9.48
C ILE A 92 10.63 -17.64 -10.50
N THR A 93 9.92 -16.78 -11.23
CA THR A 93 8.89 -17.18 -12.20
C THR A 93 9.41 -17.54 -13.60
N LYS A 94 10.71 -17.41 -13.86
CA LYS A 94 11.33 -17.85 -15.13
C LYS A 94 11.87 -19.28 -15.09
N GLU A 95 11.96 -19.90 -13.92
CA GLU A 95 12.53 -21.24 -13.71
C GLU A 95 11.47 -22.31 -13.42
N ILE A 96 10.19 -21.99 -13.61
CA ILE A 96 9.03 -22.92 -13.53
C ILE A 96 8.31 -22.87 -14.87
#